data_AF-A0A7Z9Q7U7-F1
#
_entry.id   AF-A0A7Z9Q7U7-F1
#
_cell.length_a   1.000
_cell.length_b   1.000
_cell.length_c   1.000
_cell.angle_alpha   90.00
_cell.angle_beta   90.00
_cell.angle_gamma   90.00
#
_symmetry.space_group_name_H-M   'P 1'
#
loop_
_entity.id
_entity.type
_entity.pdbx_description
1 polymer ?
#
loop_
_entity_poly.entity_id
_entity_poly.type
_entity_poly.pdbx_seq_one_letter_code
_entity_poly.pdbx_strand_id
1 'polypeptide(L)'
;PVDDHEYQACLTAVLMQESLNEMRNKWRGEDDRWPEIVHNMQNRIGINTGNMVTGNMGSSMRMNYTMMGDTVNLAARLEASAKQYGIYIQVANETYRACKDKFVWRDLDYVRVMGKTEPAQVYELIAVAGNDTEQEKTFLKAYHEALELYRNQDWDKAIAAFKAADELEDMFPGRKTNPSRVYIPRCDHWKANPPGDDWDGVWTLTSK
;
A
#
# COMPACT_ATOMS: atom_id res chain seq x y z
N PRO A 1 -0.80 25.51 -7.92
CA PRO A 1 -0.57 24.05 -7.75
C PRO A 1 0.91 23.78 -7.97
N VAL A 2 1.51 22.82 -7.26
CA VAL A 2 2.88 22.39 -7.57
C VAL A 2 2.80 21.51 -8.81
N ASP A 3 3.64 21.77 -9.80
CA ASP A 3 3.70 20.96 -11.03
C ASP A 3 4.21 19.55 -10.69
N ASP A 4 3.69 18.53 -11.38
CA ASP A 4 4.01 17.12 -11.17
C ASP A 4 3.88 16.65 -9.72
N HIS A 5 2.90 17.20 -8.97
CA HIS A 5 2.77 16.92 -7.53
C HIS A 5 2.56 15.43 -7.21
N GLU A 6 1.97 14.65 -8.11
CA GLU A 6 1.82 13.20 -7.98
C GLU A 6 3.19 12.50 -7.97
N TYR A 7 4.06 12.88 -8.90
CA TYR A 7 5.42 12.35 -8.98
C TYR A 7 6.23 12.76 -7.76
N GLN A 8 6.16 14.03 -7.37
CA GLN A 8 6.88 14.53 -6.20
C GLN A 8 6.43 13.82 -4.92
N ALA A 9 5.13 13.56 -4.75
CA ALA A 9 4.59 12.82 -3.61
C ALA A 9 5.12 11.37 -3.55
N CYS A 10 5.07 10.65 -4.67
CA CYS A 10 5.59 9.29 -4.78
C CYS A 10 7.11 9.22 -4.53
N LEU A 11 7.88 10.10 -5.17
CA LEU A 11 9.33 10.16 -4.98
C LEU A 11 9.68 10.46 -3.52
N THR A 12 9.01 11.44 -2.91
CA THR A 12 9.21 11.78 -1.49
C THR A 12 8.92 10.58 -0.60
N ALA A 13 7.85 9.83 -0.86
CA ALA A 13 7.51 8.65 -0.07
C ALA A 13 8.60 7.56 -0.13
N VAL A 14 9.17 7.30 -1.31
CA VAL A 14 10.30 6.37 -1.48
C VAL A 14 11.53 6.86 -0.71
N LEU A 15 11.92 8.13 -0.91
CA LEU A 15 13.07 8.73 -0.23
C LEU A 15 12.92 8.76 1.29
N MET A 16 11.71 8.91 1.81
CA MET A 16 11.42 8.82 3.24
C MET A 16 11.67 7.42 3.79
N GLN A 17 11.34 6.35 3.04
CA GLN A 17 11.62 4.98 3.44
C GLN A 17 13.12 4.68 3.43
N GLU A 18 13.82 5.12 2.38
CA GLU A 18 15.28 4.99 2.26
C GLU A 18 15.99 5.71 3.40
N SER A 19 15.64 6.99 3.64
CA SER A 19 16.20 7.78 4.72
C SER A 19 15.94 7.16 6.09
N LEU A 20 14.73 6.64 6.34
CA LEU A 20 14.44 5.96 7.60
C LEU A 20 15.27 4.68 7.75
N ASN A 21 15.55 3.96 6.66
CA ASN A 21 16.42 2.80 6.69
C ASN A 21 17.87 3.16 7.07
N GLU A 22 18.42 4.22 6.48
CA GLU A 22 19.73 4.75 6.85
C GLU A 22 19.78 5.17 8.32
N MET A 23 18.73 5.85 8.80
CA MET A 23 18.62 6.26 10.20
C MET A 23 18.56 5.05 11.13
N ARG A 24 17.79 4.00 10.80
CA ARG A 24 17.77 2.75 11.58
C ARG A 24 19.14 2.11 11.68
N ASN A 25 19.89 2.05 10.57
CA ASN A 25 21.24 1.47 10.55
C ASN A 25 22.20 2.30 11.40
N LYS A 26 22.14 3.62 11.28
CA LYS A 26 22.91 4.55 12.11
C LYS A 26 22.61 4.34 13.59
N TRP A 27 21.33 4.33 13.97
CA TRP A 27 20.93 4.20 15.39
C TRP A 27 21.34 2.87 15.99
N ARG A 28 21.29 1.77 15.22
CA ARG A 28 21.80 0.46 15.66
C ARG A 28 23.30 0.47 15.95
N GLY A 29 24.08 1.35 15.32
CA GLY A 29 25.51 1.52 15.56
C GLY A 29 25.86 2.51 16.66
N GLU A 30 24.88 3.24 17.21
CA GLU A 30 25.05 4.18 18.33
C GLU A 30 24.65 3.48 19.65
N ASP A 31 25.54 2.61 20.17
CA ASP A 31 25.33 1.80 21.38
C ASP A 31 24.77 2.63 22.57
N ASP A 32 23.81 2.03 23.30
CA ASP A 32 23.10 2.55 24.48
C ASP A 32 22.34 3.89 24.34
N ARG A 33 22.39 4.55 23.17
CA ARG A 33 21.69 5.81 22.95
C ARG A 33 20.21 5.64 22.59
N TRP A 34 19.90 4.60 21.82
CA TRP A 34 18.57 4.40 21.25
C TRP A 34 17.97 3.05 21.67
N PRO A 35 16.70 3.02 22.11
CA PRO A 35 16.03 1.77 22.45
C PRO A 35 15.68 0.97 21.19
N GLU A 36 15.48 -0.33 21.34
CA GLU A 36 15.15 -1.26 20.23
C GLU A 36 13.94 -0.80 19.38
N ILE A 37 12.95 -0.14 19.99
CA ILE A 37 11.80 0.40 19.28
C ILE A 37 12.19 1.44 18.21
N VAL A 38 13.27 2.20 18.43
CA VAL A 38 13.81 3.17 17.47
C VAL A 38 14.56 2.45 16.36
N HIS A 39 15.31 1.39 16.69
CA HIS A 39 16.02 0.57 15.69
C HIS A 39 15.08 -0.10 14.69
N ASN A 40 13.85 -0.36 15.10
CA ASN A 40 12.80 -0.99 14.30
C ASN A 40 11.67 -0.02 13.95
N MET A 41 11.91 1.30 14.00
CA MET A 41 10.90 2.30 13.67
C MET A 41 10.41 2.15 12.22
N GLN A 42 9.09 2.20 12.06
CA GLN A 42 8.41 2.10 10.77
C GLN A 42 7.44 3.27 10.61
N ASN A 43 7.30 3.75 9.39
CA ASN A 43 6.26 4.70 9.00
C ASN A 43 5.46 4.12 7.83
N ARG A 44 4.17 4.41 7.80
CA ARG A 44 3.31 4.16 6.65
C ARG A 44 2.90 5.46 6.01
N ILE A 45 2.64 5.40 4.71
CA ILE A 45 2.32 6.56 3.88
C ILE A 45 1.14 6.19 3.00
N GLY A 46 0.10 7.02 3.02
CA GLY A 46 -1.04 6.93 2.11
C GLY A 46 -1.01 8.09 1.12
N ILE A 47 -1.11 7.81 -0.17
CA ILE A 47 -1.06 8.84 -1.22
C ILE A 47 -2.33 8.78 -2.06
N ASN A 48 -2.93 9.94 -2.27
CA ASN A 48 -4.08 10.10 -3.15
C ASN A 48 -4.05 11.47 -3.84
N THR A 49 -4.57 11.50 -5.07
CA THR A 49 -4.68 12.70 -5.89
C THR A 49 -6.14 12.98 -6.19
N GLY A 50 -6.54 14.24 -6.08
CA GLY A 50 -7.90 14.64 -6.42
C GLY A 50 -8.24 16.04 -5.93
N ASN A 51 -9.46 16.47 -6.23
CA ASN A 51 -9.96 17.77 -5.81
C ASN A 51 -10.11 17.83 -4.28
N MET A 52 -9.70 18.94 -3.69
CA MET A 52 -9.86 19.23 -2.27
C MET A 52 -10.01 20.73 -2.05
N VAL A 53 -10.53 21.11 -0.89
CA VAL A 53 -10.63 22.51 -0.48
C VAL A 53 -9.48 22.82 0.46
N THR A 54 -8.70 23.85 0.15
CA THR A 54 -7.66 24.38 1.04
C THR A 54 -8.02 25.78 1.51
N GLY A 55 -7.62 26.13 2.74
CA GLY A 55 -7.87 27.46 3.27
C GLY A 55 -7.66 27.56 4.78
N ASN A 56 -7.92 28.75 5.32
CA ASN A 56 -7.91 28.97 6.76
C ASN A 56 -9.19 28.40 7.36
N MET A 57 -9.05 27.40 8.23
CA MET A 57 -10.16 26.71 8.87
C MET A 57 -9.96 26.72 10.38
N GLY A 58 -11.06 26.85 11.13
CA GLY A 58 -11.05 26.91 12.58
C GLY A 58 -12.06 27.93 13.14
N SER A 59 -11.89 28.24 14.42
CA SER A 59 -12.71 29.27 15.08
C SER A 59 -12.08 30.65 14.89
N SER A 60 -12.83 31.72 15.19
CA SER A 60 -12.30 33.08 15.19
C SER A 60 -11.07 33.27 16.10
N MET A 61 -10.89 32.42 17.13
CA MET A 61 -9.76 32.46 18.06
C MET A 61 -8.56 31.60 17.64
N ARG A 62 -8.76 30.60 16.76
CA ARG A 62 -7.69 29.73 16.24
C ARG A 62 -8.03 29.27 14.83
N MET A 63 -7.23 29.75 13.87
CA MET A 63 -7.31 29.39 12.47
C MET A 63 -6.01 28.68 12.05
N ASN A 64 -6.13 27.57 11.33
CA ASN A 64 -5.01 26.89 10.69
C ASN A 64 -5.22 26.84 9.18
N TYR A 65 -4.17 27.05 8.41
CA TYR A 65 -4.21 26.76 6.97
C TYR A 65 -4.19 25.24 6.79
N THR A 66 -5.26 24.66 6.27
CA THR A 66 -5.41 23.20 6.16
C THR A 66 -6.23 22.83 4.94
N MET A 67 -6.41 21.52 4.72
CA MET A 67 -7.12 20.93 3.60
C MET A 67 -8.24 20.02 4.09
N MET A 68 -9.36 19.99 3.36
CA MET A 68 -10.49 19.10 3.61
C MET A 68 -11.07 18.55 2.30
N GLY A 69 -11.67 17.36 2.40
CA GLY A 69 -12.39 16.73 1.30
C GLY A 69 -12.18 15.22 1.28
N ASP A 70 -12.97 14.53 0.48
CA ASP A 70 -12.90 13.07 0.36
C ASP A 70 -11.52 12.59 -0.12
N THR A 71 -10.83 13.38 -0.95
CA THR A 71 -9.46 13.11 -1.38
C THR A 71 -8.50 12.97 -0.20
N VAL A 72 -8.60 13.88 0.77
CA VAL A 72 -7.76 13.90 1.99
C VAL A 72 -8.12 12.72 2.89
N ASN A 73 -9.41 12.44 3.05
CA ASN A 73 -9.90 11.32 3.85
C ASN A 73 -9.46 9.97 3.27
N LEU A 74 -9.44 9.82 1.94
CA LEU A 74 -8.95 8.61 1.28
C LEU A 74 -7.47 8.40 1.54
N ALA A 75 -6.62 9.42 1.37
CA ALA A 75 -5.19 9.32 1.68
C ALA A 75 -4.93 8.83 3.11
N ALA A 76 -5.64 9.39 4.09
CA ALA A 76 -5.53 8.97 5.50
C ALA A 76 -5.97 7.51 5.72
N ARG A 77 -7.01 7.06 5.02
CA ARG A 77 -7.46 5.65 5.09
C ARG A 77 -6.44 4.70 4.48
N LEU A 78 -5.78 5.09 3.38
CA LEU A 78 -4.74 4.28 2.74
C LEU A 78 -3.52 4.10 3.67
N GLU A 79 -3.10 5.14 4.38
CA GLU A 79 -2.02 5.00 5.40
C GLU A 79 -2.41 3.97 6.48
N ALA A 80 -3.64 4.05 6.98
CA ALA A 80 -4.12 3.12 8.00
C ALA A 80 -4.24 1.68 7.47
N SER A 81 -4.78 1.50 6.25
CA SER A 81 -4.97 0.17 5.65
C SER A 81 -3.67 -0.48 5.19
N ALA A 82 -2.61 0.27 4.92
CA ALA A 82 -1.30 -0.27 4.57
C ALA A 82 -0.79 -1.29 5.61
N LYS A 83 -1.16 -1.11 6.90
CA LYS A 83 -0.85 -2.06 7.96
C LYS A 83 -1.47 -3.45 7.73
N GLN A 84 -2.68 -3.52 7.18
CA GLN A 84 -3.39 -4.78 6.95
C GLN A 84 -2.72 -5.61 5.87
N TYR A 85 -2.11 -4.96 4.89
CA TYR A 85 -1.29 -5.58 3.85
C TYR A 85 0.16 -5.78 4.28
N GLY A 86 0.58 -5.18 5.41
CA GLY A 86 1.96 -5.19 5.86
C GLY A 86 2.90 -4.46 4.89
N ILE A 87 2.43 -3.38 4.27
CA ILE A 87 3.18 -2.56 3.33
C ILE A 87 3.47 -1.18 3.92
N TYR A 88 4.38 -0.44 3.30
CA TYR A 88 4.76 0.89 3.75
C TYR A 88 3.99 2.00 3.03
N ILE A 89 3.85 1.92 1.71
CA ILE A 89 3.30 3.01 0.90
C ILE A 89 2.11 2.48 0.11
N GLN A 90 0.92 2.98 0.42
CA GLN A 90 -0.31 2.64 -0.29
C GLN A 90 -0.85 3.83 -1.06
N VAL A 91 -1.18 3.61 -2.33
CA VAL A 91 -1.45 4.66 -3.30
C VAL A 91 -2.77 4.42 -4.02
N ALA A 92 -3.56 5.47 -4.19
CA ALA A 92 -4.80 5.44 -4.96
C ALA A 92 -4.55 5.40 -6.48
N ASN A 93 -5.56 4.92 -7.22
CA ASN A 93 -5.51 4.82 -8.67
C ASN A 93 -5.19 6.13 -9.39
N GLU A 94 -5.71 7.27 -8.92
CA GLU A 94 -5.50 8.57 -9.54
C GLU A 94 -4.01 8.95 -9.58
N THR A 95 -3.31 8.78 -8.45
CA THR A 95 -1.86 9.01 -8.36
C THR A 95 -1.09 7.97 -9.18
N TYR A 96 -1.48 6.69 -9.09
CA TYR A 96 -0.87 5.62 -9.88
C TYR A 96 -0.91 5.93 -11.38
N ARG A 97 -2.08 6.30 -11.92
CA ARG A 97 -2.27 6.58 -13.36
C ARG A 97 -1.37 7.71 -13.85
N ALA A 98 -1.14 8.74 -13.03
CA ALA A 98 -0.27 9.85 -13.35
C ALA A 98 1.22 9.45 -13.37
N CYS A 99 1.60 8.39 -12.65
CA CYS A 99 3.01 8.04 -12.40
C CYS A 99 3.38 6.59 -12.74
N LYS A 100 2.51 5.85 -13.43
CA LYS A 100 2.65 4.40 -13.66
C LYS A 100 4.00 3.99 -14.25
N ASP A 101 4.54 4.80 -15.18
CA ASP A 101 5.77 4.50 -15.89
C ASP A 101 7.03 5.06 -15.18
N LYS A 102 6.86 5.67 -14.01
CA LYS A 102 7.93 6.33 -13.24
C LYS A 102 8.36 5.54 -12.00
N PHE A 103 7.56 4.56 -11.60
CA PHE A 103 7.76 3.79 -10.38
C PHE A 103 7.43 2.32 -10.60
N VAL A 104 7.87 1.49 -9.66
CA VAL A 104 7.54 0.07 -9.57
C VAL A 104 6.38 -0.11 -8.61
N TRP A 105 5.38 -0.88 -9.03
CA TRP A 105 4.10 -0.99 -8.36
C TRP A 105 3.73 -2.44 -8.09
N ARG A 106 3.11 -2.70 -6.94
CA ARG A 106 2.33 -3.93 -6.72
C ARG A 106 0.84 -3.60 -6.81
N ASP A 107 0.12 -4.27 -7.70
CA ASP A 107 -1.35 -4.25 -7.72
C ASP A 107 -1.88 -4.90 -6.43
N LEU A 108 -2.54 -4.13 -5.57
CA LEU A 108 -2.89 -4.62 -4.23
C LEU A 108 -4.29 -5.14 -4.15
N ASP A 109 -5.30 -4.30 -4.36
CA ASP A 109 -6.69 -4.65 -4.10
C ASP A 109 -7.64 -3.61 -4.69
N TYR A 110 -8.93 -3.92 -4.62
CA TYR A 110 -10.02 -3.00 -4.79
C TYR A 110 -10.64 -2.68 -3.43
N VAL A 111 -10.52 -1.43 -2.98
CA VAL A 111 -11.05 -0.97 -1.69
C VAL A 111 -12.36 -0.23 -1.91
N ARG A 112 -13.45 -0.68 -1.28
CA ARG A 112 -14.69 0.11 -1.22
C ARG A 112 -14.53 1.25 -0.22
N VAL A 113 -14.63 2.48 -0.72
CA VAL A 113 -14.71 3.67 0.13
C VAL A 113 -16.14 3.76 0.65
N MET A 114 -16.33 3.76 1.98
CA MET A 114 -17.65 3.98 2.59
C MET A 114 -18.33 5.21 1.97
N GLY A 115 -19.49 5.02 1.35
CA GLY A 115 -20.25 6.06 0.66
C GLY A 115 -20.03 6.15 -0.86
N LYS A 116 -19.11 5.39 -1.45
CA LYS A 116 -18.95 5.24 -2.90
C LYS A 116 -19.38 3.84 -3.35
N THR A 117 -20.08 3.77 -4.48
CA THR A 117 -20.55 2.51 -5.08
C THR A 117 -19.43 1.78 -5.82
N GLU A 118 -18.55 2.53 -6.49
CA GLU A 118 -17.42 1.99 -7.23
C GLU A 118 -16.22 1.72 -6.31
N PRO A 119 -15.66 0.51 -6.33
CA PRO A 119 -14.45 0.19 -5.60
C PRO A 119 -13.23 0.91 -6.22
N ALA A 120 -12.39 1.50 -5.38
CA ALA A 120 -11.17 2.16 -5.83
C ALA A 120 -10.02 1.16 -5.85
N GLN A 121 -9.38 0.99 -7.01
CA GLN A 121 -8.14 0.21 -7.10
C GLN A 121 -7.02 0.92 -6.34
N VAL A 122 -6.24 0.14 -5.60
CA VAL A 122 -5.10 0.64 -4.82
C VAL A 122 -3.85 -0.16 -5.13
N TYR A 123 -2.72 0.49 -4.99
CA TYR A 123 -1.40 -0.02 -5.34
C TYR A 123 -0.43 0.17 -4.19
N GLU A 124 0.60 -0.66 -4.13
CA GLU A 124 1.78 -0.39 -3.33
C GLU A 124 2.82 0.26 -4.21
N LEU A 125 3.44 1.31 -3.69
CA LEU A 125 4.63 1.91 -4.30
C LEU A 125 5.88 1.22 -3.74
N ILE A 126 6.64 0.55 -4.60
CA ILE A 126 7.81 -0.24 -4.22
C ILE A 126 9.09 0.59 -4.34
N ALA A 127 9.36 1.11 -5.54
CA ALA A 127 10.61 1.79 -5.86
C ALA A 127 10.43 2.78 -7.01
N VAL A 128 11.44 3.63 -7.24
CA VAL A 128 11.57 4.36 -8.51
C VAL A 128 11.85 3.36 -9.64
N ALA A 129 11.29 3.58 -10.82
CA ALA A 129 11.50 2.69 -11.96
C ALA A 129 12.99 2.54 -12.29
N GLY A 130 13.47 1.31 -12.36
CA GLY A 130 14.88 0.98 -12.60
C GLY A 130 15.74 0.86 -11.34
N ASN A 131 15.20 1.19 -10.16
CA ASN A 131 15.88 1.04 -8.87
C ASN A 131 15.39 -0.18 -8.06
N ASP A 132 14.49 -0.98 -8.62
CA ASP A 132 14.04 -2.23 -8.01
C ASP A 132 15.12 -3.31 -8.04
N THR A 133 15.24 -4.01 -6.93
CA THR A 133 16.14 -5.13 -6.73
C THR A 133 15.69 -6.36 -7.53
N GLU A 134 16.61 -7.29 -7.81
CA GLU A 134 16.25 -8.56 -8.45
C GLU A 134 15.28 -9.39 -7.61
N GLN A 135 15.35 -9.27 -6.29
CA GLN A 135 14.40 -9.88 -5.39
C GLN A 135 13.01 -9.28 -5.54
N GLU A 136 12.90 -7.94 -5.60
CA GLU A 136 11.63 -7.25 -5.88
C GLU A 136 11.01 -7.68 -7.21
N LYS A 137 11.79 -7.71 -8.28
CA LYS A 137 11.32 -8.19 -9.60
C LYS A 137 10.77 -9.62 -9.51
N THR A 138 11.49 -10.49 -8.81
CA THR A 138 11.16 -11.91 -8.71
C THR A 138 9.87 -12.12 -7.92
N PHE A 139 9.75 -11.53 -6.72
CA PHE A 139 8.53 -11.71 -5.91
C PHE A 139 7.34 -10.99 -6.54
N LEU A 140 7.51 -9.80 -7.15
CA LEU A 140 6.41 -9.07 -7.79
C LEU A 140 5.83 -9.87 -8.95
N LYS A 141 6.68 -10.47 -9.78
CA LYS A 141 6.24 -11.34 -10.87
C LYS A 141 5.42 -12.52 -10.33
N ALA A 142 5.95 -13.26 -9.35
CA ALA A 142 5.26 -14.39 -8.75
C ALA A 142 3.92 -13.98 -8.10
N TYR A 143 3.90 -12.83 -7.42
CA TYR A 143 2.70 -12.27 -6.82
C TYR A 143 1.65 -11.87 -7.86
N HIS A 144 2.04 -11.23 -8.97
CA HIS A 144 1.08 -10.84 -10.03
C HIS A 144 0.51 -12.05 -10.75
N GLU A 145 1.30 -13.10 -10.98
CA GLU A 145 0.81 -14.38 -11.51
C GLU A 145 -0.21 -15.02 -10.54
N ALA A 146 0.06 -14.97 -9.23
CA ALA A 146 -0.89 -15.45 -8.20
C ALA A 146 -2.18 -14.62 -8.16
N LEU A 147 -2.07 -13.30 -8.30
CA LEU A 147 -3.21 -12.38 -8.33
C LEU A 147 -4.09 -12.59 -9.58
N GLU A 148 -3.49 -12.92 -10.72
CA GLU A 148 -4.23 -13.28 -11.94
C GLU A 148 -5.04 -14.56 -11.73
N LEU A 149 -4.45 -15.59 -11.13
CA LEU A 149 -5.15 -16.83 -10.77
C LEU A 149 -6.30 -16.56 -9.79
N TYR A 150 -6.10 -15.68 -8.80
CA TYR A 150 -7.15 -15.26 -7.88
C TYR A 150 -8.31 -14.58 -8.61
N ARG A 151 -8.03 -13.66 -9.53
CA ARG A 151 -9.05 -12.96 -10.33
C ARG A 151 -9.80 -13.91 -11.27
N ASN A 152 -9.14 -14.95 -11.76
CA ASN A 152 -9.74 -16.01 -12.57
C ASN A 152 -10.47 -17.09 -11.75
N GLN A 153 -10.61 -16.91 -10.43
CA GLN A 153 -11.26 -17.86 -9.51
C GLN A 153 -10.58 -19.25 -9.46
N ASP A 154 -9.32 -19.34 -9.87
CA ASP A 154 -8.51 -20.56 -9.86
C ASP A 154 -7.91 -20.77 -8.45
N TRP A 155 -8.76 -20.91 -7.42
CA TRP A 155 -8.37 -20.79 -6.01
C TRP A 155 -7.21 -21.68 -5.57
N ASP A 156 -7.20 -22.95 -5.95
CA ASP A 156 -6.14 -23.88 -5.55
C ASP A 156 -4.78 -23.50 -6.15
N LYS A 157 -4.78 -23.04 -7.41
CA LYS A 157 -3.56 -22.55 -8.06
C LYS A 157 -3.13 -21.22 -7.46
N ALA A 158 -4.08 -20.32 -7.19
CA ALA A 158 -3.82 -19.03 -6.57
C ALA A 158 -3.17 -19.20 -5.18
N ILE A 159 -3.70 -20.10 -4.34
CA ILE A 159 -3.11 -20.42 -3.02
C ILE A 159 -1.68 -20.94 -3.17
N ALA A 160 -1.44 -21.87 -4.09
CA ALA A 160 -0.09 -22.39 -4.33
C ALA A 160 0.87 -21.29 -4.81
N ALA A 161 0.43 -20.45 -5.73
CA ALA A 161 1.23 -19.35 -6.27
C ALA A 161 1.50 -18.26 -5.22
N PHE A 162 0.53 -17.90 -4.37
CA PHE A 162 0.75 -16.95 -3.27
C PHE A 162 1.71 -17.50 -2.21
N LYS A 163 1.67 -18.81 -1.91
CA LYS A 163 2.67 -19.43 -1.03
C LYS A 163 4.08 -19.35 -1.62
N ALA A 164 4.22 -19.62 -2.91
CA ALA A 164 5.50 -19.48 -3.60
C ALA A 164 5.98 -18.00 -3.60
N ALA A 165 5.08 -17.04 -3.82
CA ALA A 165 5.41 -15.62 -3.75
C ALA A 165 5.79 -15.16 -2.33
N ASP A 166 5.13 -15.71 -1.29
CA ASP A 166 5.47 -15.44 0.13
C ASP A 166 6.89 -15.86 0.48
N GLU A 167 7.38 -16.96 -0.07
CA GLU A 167 8.75 -17.45 0.17
C GLU A 167 9.83 -16.56 -0.48
N LEU A 168 9.46 -15.75 -1.47
CA LEU A 168 10.35 -14.85 -2.20
C LEU A 168 10.42 -13.44 -1.59
N GLU A 169 9.41 -13.06 -0.81
CA GLU A 169 9.30 -11.72 -0.22
C GLU A 169 9.86 -11.69 1.21
N ASP A 170 10.86 -10.84 1.44
CA ASP A 170 11.44 -10.72 2.78
C ASP A 170 10.46 -10.11 3.79
N MET A 171 10.47 -10.72 4.97
CA MET A 171 9.85 -10.18 6.16
C MET A 171 10.89 -9.37 6.94
N PHE A 172 10.60 -8.09 7.20
CA PHE A 172 11.45 -7.25 8.04
C PHE A 172 10.92 -7.20 9.49
N PRO A 173 11.77 -6.83 10.48
CA PRO A 173 11.37 -6.74 11.88
C PRO A 173 10.10 -5.92 12.07
N GLY A 174 9.10 -6.48 12.75
CA GLY A 174 7.80 -5.83 13.00
C GLY A 174 6.75 -6.04 11.91
N ARG A 175 7.12 -6.55 10.73
CA ARG A 175 6.16 -6.94 9.67
C ARG A 175 5.42 -8.21 10.10
N LYS A 176 4.11 -8.12 10.27
CA LYS A 176 3.28 -9.26 10.70
C LYS A 176 2.71 -10.09 9.55
N THR A 177 2.56 -9.48 8.38
CA THR A 177 1.97 -10.08 7.18
C THR A 177 2.55 -9.40 5.94
N ASN A 178 2.27 -9.95 4.77
CA ASN A 178 2.47 -9.31 3.48
C ASN A 178 1.22 -9.55 2.60
N PRO A 179 1.12 -8.96 1.40
CA PRO A 179 -0.01 -9.16 0.52
C PRO A 179 -0.28 -10.62 0.16
N SER A 180 0.74 -11.44 -0.13
CA SER A 180 0.56 -12.87 -0.42
C SER A 180 -0.18 -13.59 0.73
N ARG A 181 0.23 -13.35 1.98
CA ARG A 181 -0.41 -13.90 3.19
C ARG A 181 -1.82 -13.37 3.42
N VAL A 182 -2.14 -12.17 2.96
CA VAL A 182 -3.50 -11.62 3.03
C VAL A 182 -4.42 -12.32 2.04
N TYR A 183 -3.93 -12.67 0.85
CA TYR A 183 -4.75 -13.28 -0.20
C TYR A 183 -5.02 -14.77 0.01
N ILE A 184 -4.11 -15.53 0.62
CA ILE A 184 -4.32 -16.95 0.91
C ILE A 184 -5.65 -17.24 1.63
N PRO A 185 -5.96 -16.63 2.80
CA PRO A 185 -7.22 -16.89 3.49
C PRO A 185 -8.45 -16.37 2.73
N ARG A 186 -8.28 -15.38 1.83
CA ARG A 186 -9.37 -14.94 0.94
C ARG A 186 -9.69 -15.99 -0.11
N CYS A 187 -8.66 -16.64 -0.67
CA CYS A 187 -8.86 -17.77 -1.59
C CYS A 187 -9.61 -18.90 -0.89
N ASP A 188 -9.22 -19.25 0.34
CA ASP A 188 -9.93 -20.27 1.13
C ASP A 188 -11.39 -19.88 1.38
N HIS A 189 -11.66 -18.60 1.69
CA HIS A 189 -13.00 -18.09 1.87
C HIS A 189 -13.86 -18.22 0.60
N TRP A 190 -13.35 -17.76 -0.54
CA TRP A 190 -14.06 -17.82 -1.82
C TRP A 190 -14.20 -19.24 -2.36
N LYS A 191 -13.24 -20.12 -2.08
CA LYS A 191 -13.38 -21.55 -2.36
C LYS A 191 -14.54 -22.18 -1.59
N ALA A 192 -14.76 -21.78 -0.34
CA ALA A 192 -15.89 -22.23 0.46
C ALA A 192 -17.20 -21.50 0.13
N ASN A 193 -17.13 -20.26 -0.35
CA ASN A 193 -18.28 -19.39 -0.63
C ASN A 193 -18.13 -18.70 -2.00
N PRO A 194 -18.23 -19.41 -3.14
CA PRO A 194 -17.90 -18.85 -4.45
C PRO A 194 -18.67 -17.55 -4.76
N PRO A 195 -18.01 -16.49 -5.26
CA PRO A 195 -18.62 -15.16 -5.43
C PRO A 195 -19.52 -15.03 -6.67
N GLY A 196 -19.67 -16.10 -7.47
CA GLY A 196 -20.43 -16.10 -8.72
C GLY A 196 -19.66 -15.51 -9.91
N ASP A 197 -20.30 -15.50 -11.09
CA ASP A 197 -19.66 -15.09 -12.35
C ASP A 197 -19.51 -13.56 -12.48
N ASP A 198 -20.34 -12.79 -11.79
CA ASP A 198 -20.35 -11.31 -11.80
C ASP A 198 -19.42 -10.69 -10.73
N TRP A 199 -18.46 -11.46 -10.22
CA TRP A 199 -17.60 -11.00 -9.14
C TRP A 199 -16.62 -9.92 -9.62
N ASP A 200 -16.63 -8.80 -8.91
CA ASP A 200 -15.81 -7.61 -9.20
C ASP A 200 -14.39 -7.68 -8.61
N GLY A 201 -13.99 -8.85 -8.08
CA GLY A 201 -12.67 -9.05 -7.46
C GLY A 201 -12.51 -8.42 -6.08
N VAL A 202 -13.55 -7.73 -5.57
CA VAL A 202 -13.46 -6.91 -4.36
C VAL A 202 -13.51 -7.76 -3.10
N TRP A 203 -12.57 -7.51 -2.19
CA TRP A 203 -12.68 -7.97 -0.81
C TRP A 203 -13.32 -6.89 0.08
N THR A 204 -14.48 -7.18 0.65
CA THR A 204 -15.08 -6.29 1.66
C THR A 204 -14.61 -6.73 3.04
N LEU A 205 -13.80 -5.89 3.70
CA LEU A 205 -13.38 -6.13 5.08
C LEU A 205 -14.62 -6.18 6.00
N THR A 206 -14.89 -7.35 6.58
CA THR A 206 -16.05 -7.58 7.44
C THR A 206 -15.82 -7.18 8.91
N SER A 207 -14.62 -6.73 9.29
CA SER A 207 -14.33 -6.23 10.64
C SER A 207 -13.44 -4.98 10.65
N LYS A 208 -13.74 -4.08 11.59
CA LYS A 208 -12.97 -2.86 11.90
C LYS A 208 -11.59 -3.17 12.47
#